data_AF-A0A3P8BRI0-F1
#
_entry.id   AF-A0A3P8BRI0-F1
#
_cell.length_a   1.000
_cell.length_b   1.000
_cell.length_c   1.000
_cell.angle_alpha   90.00
_cell.angle_beta   90.00
_cell.angle_gamma   90.00
#
_symmetry.space_group_name_H-M   'P 1'
#
loop_
_entity.id
_entity.type
_entity.pdbx_description
1 polymer ?
#
loop_
_entity_poly.entity_id
_entity_poly.type
_entity_poly.pdbx_seq_one_letter_code
_entity_poly.pdbx_strand_id
1 'polypeptide(L)'
;MKTTTVGCGSCYGALPAGSCCNTCEEVKDAYRLRGWQVNVDEVVQCKNDPWLKRLEEFKGEGCRIYGKLQVAKVAGNFHFAPGEPHRIMRSHVHDFHDVDLNRFDTAHRINHLSFGNEFPGKKHPLDGKDFSDLRGAIMHNYYVKVVPTSYVSMDGRVEESHQFSVTTHRKDIAKVSGIPGFVVQYEFSPLMVRYEERRQHLITFLVSLCAIIGGVFTVAQLIDTMIYHSSRVIEKKLSLNKLG
;
A
#
# COMPACT_ATOMS: atom_id res chain seq x y z
N MET A 1 52.72 -15.45 25.99
CA MET A 1 51.96 -15.30 24.73
C MET A 1 51.54 -16.68 24.26
N LYS A 2 50.24 -17.03 24.36
CA LYS A 2 49.73 -18.26 23.76
C LYS A 2 49.56 -18.00 22.26
N THR A 3 50.44 -18.58 21.44
CA THR A 3 50.24 -18.71 20.00
C THR A 3 49.09 -19.68 19.76
N THR A 4 47.88 -19.14 19.57
CA THR A 4 46.76 -19.90 19.00
C THR A 4 47.11 -20.26 17.56
N THR A 5 47.45 -21.52 17.32
CA THR A 5 47.49 -22.10 15.98
C THR A 5 46.10 -21.95 15.36
N VAL A 6 45.95 -21.07 14.38
CA VAL A 6 44.70 -20.91 13.63
C VAL A 6 44.49 -22.20 12.83
N GLY A 7 43.56 -23.03 13.28
CA GLY A 7 43.21 -24.27 12.57
C GLY A 7 42.59 -23.94 11.21
N CYS A 8 42.96 -24.70 10.18
CA CYS A 8 42.40 -24.58 8.83
C CYS A 8 40.95 -25.09 8.80
N GLY A 9 39.99 -24.18 8.65
CA GLY A 9 38.57 -24.51 8.53
C GLY A 9 38.18 -24.99 7.13
N SER A 10 37.09 -25.75 7.04
CA SER A 10 36.58 -26.33 5.80
C SER A 10 35.85 -25.29 4.94
N CYS A 11 36.17 -25.23 3.65
CA CYS A 11 35.40 -24.46 2.66
C CYS A 11 34.22 -25.25 2.06
N TYR A 12 33.86 -26.41 2.64
CA TYR A 12 32.74 -27.26 2.22
C TYR A 12 32.74 -27.60 0.71
N GLY A 13 33.92 -27.80 0.15
CA GLY A 13 34.10 -28.16 -1.27
C GLY A 13 33.99 -27.00 -2.26
N ALA A 14 33.77 -25.76 -1.80
CA ALA A 14 33.72 -24.60 -2.69
C ALA A 14 35.10 -24.23 -3.27
N LEU A 15 36.17 -24.39 -2.49
CA LEU A 15 37.56 -24.18 -2.91
C LEU A 15 38.33 -25.50 -3.13
N PRO A 16 39.41 -25.49 -3.94
CA PRO A 16 40.28 -26.65 -4.14
C PRO A 16 40.88 -27.20 -2.84
N ALA A 17 41.20 -28.49 -2.85
CA ALA A 17 41.83 -29.18 -1.72
C ALA A 17 43.12 -28.46 -1.28
N GLY A 18 43.21 -28.14 0.01
CA GLY A 18 44.31 -27.35 0.59
C GLY A 18 43.97 -25.88 0.86
N SER A 19 42.82 -25.39 0.39
CA SER A 19 42.32 -24.05 0.74
C SER A 19 41.58 -24.10 2.09
N CYS A 20 41.73 -23.04 2.90
CA CYS A 20 41.14 -22.93 4.22
C CYS A 20 40.11 -21.80 4.26
N CYS A 21 38.98 -22.05 4.92
CA CYS A 21 37.98 -21.04 5.24
C CYS A 21 37.75 -21.06 6.74
N ASN A 22 38.30 -20.06 7.42
CA ASN A 22 38.33 -19.93 8.87
C ASN A 22 37.20 -19.04 9.37
N THR A 23 36.71 -18.11 8.54
CA THR A 23 35.62 -17.20 8.86
C THR A 23 34.36 -17.53 8.07
N CYS A 24 33.20 -17.08 8.56
CA CYS A 24 31.94 -17.21 7.84
C CYS A 24 31.98 -16.47 6.50
N GLU A 25 32.60 -15.28 6.44
CA GLU A 25 32.79 -14.52 5.20
C GLU A 25 33.62 -15.27 4.18
N GLU A 26 34.71 -15.93 4.57
CA GLU A 26 35.54 -16.73 3.66
C GLU A 26 34.75 -17.89 3.04
N VAL A 27 33.86 -18.54 3.80
CA VAL A 27 32.96 -19.57 3.28
C VAL A 27 31.94 -18.97 2.30
N LYS A 28 31.34 -17.83 2.64
CA LYS A 28 30.39 -17.11 1.76
C LYS A 28 31.03 -16.68 0.46
N ASP A 29 32.24 -16.12 0.51
CA ASP A 29 33.00 -15.70 -0.67
C ASP A 29 33.34 -16.88 -1.58
N ALA A 30 33.78 -17.99 -1.00
CA ALA A 30 34.05 -19.21 -1.73
C ALA A 30 32.82 -19.75 -2.47
N TYR A 31 31.67 -19.75 -1.80
CA TYR A 31 30.40 -20.16 -2.40
C TYR A 31 29.92 -19.17 -3.47
N ARG A 32 30.09 -17.86 -3.24
CA ARG A 32 29.73 -16.81 -4.19
C ARG A 32 30.52 -16.95 -5.50
N LEU A 33 31.81 -17.28 -5.43
CA LEU A 33 32.64 -17.56 -6.61
C LEU A 33 32.15 -18.76 -7.43
N ARG A 34 31.49 -19.73 -6.79
CA ARG A 34 30.86 -20.89 -7.42
C ARG A 34 29.41 -20.65 -7.85
N GLY A 35 28.82 -19.51 -7.47
CA GLY A 35 27.39 -19.24 -7.62
C GLY A 35 26.50 -20.13 -6.75
N TRP A 36 27.03 -20.67 -5.65
CA TRP A 36 26.31 -21.52 -4.72
C TRP A 36 25.71 -20.70 -3.58
N GLN A 37 24.58 -21.14 -3.05
CA GLN A 37 23.97 -20.56 -1.85
C GLN A 37 24.49 -21.30 -0.61
N VAL A 38 24.89 -20.55 0.41
CA VAL A 38 25.34 -21.11 1.69
C VAL A 38 24.13 -21.37 2.57
N ASN A 39 23.98 -22.59 3.08
CA ASN A 39 23.08 -22.83 4.21
C ASN A 39 23.81 -22.47 5.50
N VAL A 40 23.51 -21.29 6.02
CA VAL A 40 24.24 -20.68 7.14
C VAL A 40 24.09 -21.50 8.44
N ASP A 41 23.01 -22.27 8.58
CA ASP A 41 22.76 -23.15 9.74
C ASP A 41 23.73 -24.35 9.79
N GLU A 42 24.18 -24.81 8.62
CA GLU A 42 25.05 -26.00 8.48
C GLU A 42 26.55 -25.67 8.61
N VAL A 43 26.91 -24.39 8.44
CA VAL A 43 28.29 -23.92 8.43
C VAL A 43 28.77 -23.59 9.85
N VAL A 44 29.78 -24.32 10.33
CA VAL A 44 30.30 -24.17 11.70
C VAL A 44 30.93 -22.81 11.92
N GLN A 45 31.61 -22.28 10.90
CA GLN A 45 32.26 -20.96 10.91
C GLN A 45 31.23 -19.81 11.05
N CYS A 46 29.97 -20.07 10.71
CA CYS A 46 28.90 -19.08 10.79
C CYS A 46 28.14 -19.11 12.11
N LYS A 47 28.17 -20.18 12.91
CA LYS A 47 27.38 -20.28 14.16
C LYS A 47 27.60 -19.18 15.19
N ASN A 48 28.77 -18.53 15.18
CA ASN A 48 29.10 -17.42 16.08
C ASN A 48 28.95 -16.03 15.45
N ASP A 49 28.45 -15.95 14.21
CA ASP A 49 28.26 -14.68 13.52
C ASP A 49 27.29 -13.80 14.31
N PRO A 50 27.65 -12.54 14.61
CA PRO A 50 26.75 -11.57 15.23
C PRO A 50 25.42 -11.41 14.48
N TRP A 51 25.43 -11.57 13.16
CA TRP A 51 24.24 -11.46 12.32
C TRP A 51 23.24 -12.59 12.56
N LEU A 52 23.70 -13.84 12.66
CA LEU A 52 22.83 -14.99 12.96
C LEU A 52 22.23 -14.90 14.35
N LYS A 53 23.02 -14.49 15.35
CA LYS A 53 22.50 -14.28 16.71
C LYS A 53 21.38 -13.24 16.74
N ARG A 54 21.55 -12.15 15.99
CA ARG A 54 20.53 -11.12 15.82
C ARG A 54 19.29 -11.65 15.09
N LEU A 55 19.49 -12.44 14.04
CA LEU A 55 18.40 -13.05 13.28
C LEU A 55 17.59 -14.05 14.12
N GLU A 56 18.26 -14.83 14.98
CA GLU A 56 17.63 -15.72 15.95
C GLU A 56 16.89 -14.95 17.06
N GLU A 57 17.48 -13.87 17.58
CA GLU A 57 16.87 -13.01 18.61
C GLU A 57 15.55 -12.39 18.12
N PHE A 58 15.54 -11.87 16.89
CA PHE A 58 14.36 -11.26 16.27
C PHE A 58 13.47 -12.27 15.52
N LYS A 59 13.69 -13.57 15.71
CA LYS A 59 12.90 -14.61 15.06
C LYS A 59 11.44 -14.53 15.50
N GLY A 60 10.55 -14.32 14.53
CA GLY A 60 9.11 -14.19 14.78
C GLY A 60 8.67 -12.76 15.13
N GLU A 61 9.60 -11.80 15.17
CA GLU A 61 9.26 -10.38 15.23
C GLU A 61 8.94 -9.80 13.85
N GLY A 62 8.37 -8.58 13.85
CA GLY A 62 8.11 -7.81 12.64
C GLY A 62 8.72 -6.41 12.74
N CYS A 63 8.94 -5.77 11.59
CA CYS A 63 9.51 -4.43 11.53
C CYS A 63 8.43 -3.37 11.28
N ARG A 64 8.51 -2.23 12.00
CA ARG A 64 7.70 -1.04 11.70
C ARG A 64 8.52 -0.03 10.92
N ILE A 65 8.24 0.06 9.62
CA ILE A 65 8.88 1.04 8.72
C ILE A 65 8.03 2.31 8.67
N TYR A 66 8.65 3.47 8.90
CA TYR A 66 8.01 4.78 8.78
C TYR A 66 9.02 5.83 8.30
N GLY A 67 8.55 6.81 7.52
CA GLY A 67 9.42 7.88 7.03
C GLY A 67 8.83 8.62 5.83
N LYS A 68 9.64 9.47 5.20
CA LYS A 68 9.32 10.17 3.96
C LYS A 68 10.45 9.94 2.97
N LEU A 69 10.09 9.66 1.71
CA LEU A 69 11.03 9.50 0.61
C LEU A 69 10.85 10.65 -0.38
N GLN A 70 11.94 11.36 -0.68
CA GLN A 70 11.96 12.30 -1.80
C GLN A 70 12.32 11.54 -3.07
N VAL A 71 11.44 11.62 -4.08
CA VAL A 71 11.64 10.97 -5.37
C VAL A 71 11.60 12.00 -6.48
N ALA A 72 12.32 11.73 -7.56
CA ALA A 72 12.16 12.49 -8.79
C ALA A 72 10.76 12.25 -9.37
N LYS A 73 10.18 13.29 -10.01
CA LYS A 73 8.86 13.21 -10.65
C LYS A 73 8.91 12.48 -12.00
N VAL A 74 9.46 11.28 -12.00
CA VAL A 74 9.58 10.37 -13.15
C VAL A 74 9.14 8.97 -12.73
N ALA A 75 8.96 8.07 -13.70
CA ALA A 75 8.67 6.67 -13.39
C ALA A 75 9.83 6.05 -12.58
N GLY A 76 9.49 5.30 -11.54
CA GLY A 76 10.49 4.70 -10.66
C GLY A 76 9.89 3.63 -9.75
N ASN A 77 10.72 3.09 -8.87
CA ASN A 77 10.27 2.16 -7.84
C ASN A 77 11.06 2.35 -6.55
N PHE A 78 10.47 1.92 -5.44
CA PHE A 78 11.17 1.62 -4.22
C PHE A 78 10.67 0.28 -3.69
N HIS A 79 11.51 -0.41 -2.94
CA HIS A 79 11.17 -1.74 -2.44
C HIS A 79 11.83 -2.02 -1.09
N PHE A 80 11.20 -2.91 -0.33
CA PHE A 80 11.73 -3.52 0.86
C PHE A 80 11.84 -5.03 0.61
N ALA A 81 13.05 -5.55 0.69
CA ALA A 81 13.36 -6.96 0.50
C ALA A 81 14.44 -7.37 1.52
N PRO A 82 14.56 -8.67 1.84
CA PRO A 82 15.62 -9.15 2.72
C PRO A 82 17.00 -8.94 2.12
N GLY A 83 18.03 -8.98 2.97
CA GLY A 83 19.43 -8.95 2.53
C GLY A 83 20.08 -7.56 2.58
N GLU A 84 21.40 -7.54 2.52
CA GLU A 84 22.17 -6.31 2.60
C GLU A 84 22.03 -5.48 1.32
N PRO A 85 21.71 -4.17 1.42
CA PRO A 85 21.56 -3.32 0.26
C PRO A 85 22.93 -2.97 -0.33
N HIS A 86 23.17 -3.36 -1.58
CA HIS A 86 24.33 -2.96 -2.36
C HIS A 86 23.93 -2.08 -3.55
N ARG A 87 24.75 -1.07 -3.83
CA ARG A 87 24.58 -0.18 -4.99
C ARG A 87 25.54 -0.60 -6.09
N ILE A 88 25.04 -1.27 -7.12
CA ILE A 88 25.82 -1.62 -8.32
C ILE A 88 25.31 -0.77 -9.48
N MET A 89 26.19 0.00 -10.12
CA MET A 89 25.90 0.78 -11.34
C MET A 89 24.56 1.56 -11.29
N ARG A 90 24.34 2.34 -10.23
CA ARG A 90 23.12 3.15 -9.99
C ARG A 90 21.81 2.35 -9.75
N SER A 91 21.87 1.03 -9.67
CA SER A 91 20.76 0.16 -9.27
C SER A 91 20.88 -0.23 -7.79
N HIS A 92 19.73 -0.45 -7.14
CA HIS A 92 19.63 -1.00 -5.79
C HIS A 92 19.43 -2.52 -5.90
N VAL A 93 20.35 -3.29 -5.33
CA VAL A 93 20.33 -4.75 -5.34
C VAL A 93 20.51 -5.23 -3.90
N HIS A 94 19.88 -6.34 -3.55
CA HIS A 94 20.06 -6.97 -2.25
C HIS A 94 20.96 -8.20 -2.39
N ASP A 95 21.90 -8.39 -1.45
CA ASP A 95 22.62 -9.66 -1.30
C ASP A 95 21.79 -10.60 -0.40
N PHE A 96 21.42 -11.76 -0.95
CA PHE A 96 20.55 -12.75 -0.30
C PHE A 96 21.32 -13.96 0.25
N HIS A 97 22.66 -13.98 0.22
CA HIS A 97 23.43 -15.15 0.66
C HIS A 97 23.19 -15.52 2.13
N ASP A 98 22.66 -14.59 2.92
CA ASP A 98 22.41 -14.75 4.36
C ASP A 98 20.95 -15.01 4.71
N VAL A 99 20.06 -15.09 3.71
CA VAL A 99 18.62 -15.24 3.93
C VAL A 99 18.05 -16.30 3.00
N ASP A 100 17.41 -17.32 3.56
CA ASP A 100 16.59 -18.25 2.79
C ASP A 100 15.35 -17.52 2.25
N LEU A 101 15.41 -17.12 0.99
CA LEU A 101 14.34 -16.42 0.30
C LEU A 101 13.03 -17.21 0.28
N ASN A 102 13.07 -18.54 0.35
CA ASN A 102 11.87 -19.37 0.33
C ASN A 102 11.12 -19.38 1.67
N ARG A 103 11.78 -18.96 2.76
CA ARG A 103 11.22 -18.93 4.11
C ARG A 103 10.97 -17.52 4.64
N PHE A 104 11.42 -16.49 3.93
CA PHE A 104 11.26 -15.12 4.38
C PHE A 104 9.79 -14.69 4.30
N ASP A 105 9.22 -14.33 5.46
CA ASP A 105 7.82 -13.88 5.56
C ASP A 105 7.70 -12.41 5.18
N THR A 106 6.90 -12.13 4.15
CA THR A 106 6.63 -10.77 3.65
C THR A 106 5.24 -10.27 4.00
N ALA A 107 4.52 -10.99 4.87
CA ALA A 107 3.26 -10.55 5.44
C ALA A 107 3.41 -9.15 6.08
N HIS A 108 2.50 -8.24 5.76
CA HIS A 108 2.58 -6.86 6.25
C HIS A 108 1.22 -6.17 6.27
N ARG A 109 1.15 -5.08 7.03
CA ARG A 109 0.02 -4.15 7.06
C ARG A 109 0.47 -2.76 6.67
N ILE A 110 -0.19 -2.17 5.68
CA ILE A 110 0.09 -0.79 5.27
C ILE A 110 -0.72 0.13 6.15
N ASN A 111 -0.05 0.79 7.10
CA ASN A 111 -0.73 1.73 8.00
C ASN A 111 -1.08 3.03 7.28
N HIS A 112 -0.11 3.62 6.57
CA HIS A 112 -0.30 4.84 5.81
C HIS A 112 0.66 4.91 4.62
N LEU A 113 0.15 5.25 3.43
CA LEU A 113 0.97 5.62 2.28
C LEU A 113 0.32 6.77 1.50
N SER A 114 1.06 7.85 1.31
CA SER A 114 0.59 9.05 0.62
C SER A 114 1.68 9.68 -0.24
N PHE A 115 1.25 10.47 -1.23
CA PHE A 115 2.14 11.25 -2.11
C PHE A 115 1.79 12.73 -1.96
N GLY A 116 2.77 13.59 -1.66
CA GLY A 116 2.54 15.03 -1.44
C GLY A 116 1.75 15.36 -0.17
N ASN A 117 1.34 16.63 -0.04
CA ASN A 117 0.71 17.16 1.17
C ASN A 117 -0.77 16.75 1.34
N GLU A 118 -1.32 16.87 2.54
CA GLU A 118 -2.74 16.57 2.76
C GLU A 118 -3.65 17.69 2.24
N PHE A 119 -4.83 17.34 1.75
CA PHE A 119 -5.89 18.29 1.41
C PHE A 119 -7.27 17.69 1.77
N PRO A 120 -8.30 18.52 2.00
CA PRO A 120 -9.63 18.04 2.37
C PRO A 120 -10.21 17.05 1.35
N GLY A 121 -10.61 15.87 1.83
CA GLY A 121 -11.19 14.81 0.99
C GLY A 121 -10.17 13.96 0.22
N LYS A 122 -8.85 14.13 0.47
CA LYS A 122 -7.82 13.25 -0.07
C LYS A 122 -8.06 11.81 0.41
N LYS A 123 -7.95 10.86 -0.51
CA LYS A 123 -8.11 9.42 -0.25
C LYS A 123 -6.76 8.73 -0.28
N HIS A 124 -6.59 7.75 0.60
CA HIS A 124 -5.38 6.94 0.72
C HIS A 124 -5.72 5.45 0.46
N PRO A 125 -5.67 4.98 -0.80
CA PRO A 125 -6.21 3.66 -1.18
C PRO A 125 -5.56 2.42 -0.53
N LEU A 126 -4.40 2.57 0.09
CA LEU A 126 -3.67 1.48 0.73
C LEU A 126 -3.75 1.52 2.27
N ASP A 127 -4.29 2.58 2.87
CA ASP A 127 -4.32 2.74 4.31
C ASP A 127 -5.17 1.66 4.98
N GLY A 128 -4.63 1.10 6.05
CA GLY A 128 -5.27 0.06 6.86
C GLY A 128 -5.33 -1.32 6.20
N LYS A 129 -4.85 -1.50 4.97
CA LYS A 129 -4.91 -2.80 4.27
C LYS A 129 -3.90 -3.78 4.86
N ASP A 130 -4.39 -5.00 5.08
CA ASP A 130 -3.61 -6.13 5.60
C ASP A 130 -3.34 -7.15 4.50
N PHE A 131 -2.10 -7.63 4.43
CA PHE A 131 -1.57 -8.58 3.47
C PHE A 131 -0.94 -9.79 4.16
N SER A 132 -1.36 -10.11 5.39
CA SER A 132 -0.87 -11.24 6.17
C SER A 132 -1.57 -12.58 5.91
N ASP A 133 -2.41 -12.66 4.87
CA ASP A 133 -3.25 -13.82 4.56
C ASP A 133 -2.46 -15.00 3.97
N LEU A 134 -1.34 -14.72 3.32
CA LEU A 134 -0.42 -15.73 2.81
C LEU A 134 0.95 -15.46 3.44
N ARG A 135 1.48 -16.47 4.13
CA ARG A 135 2.82 -16.42 4.74
C ARG A 135 3.83 -17.16 3.89
N GLY A 136 5.06 -16.66 3.90
CA GLY A 136 6.18 -17.21 3.15
C GLY A 136 6.66 -16.28 2.03
N ALA A 137 7.36 -16.86 1.07
CA ALA A 137 8.10 -16.15 0.04
C ALA A 137 7.17 -15.53 -1.03
N ILE A 138 6.63 -14.35 -0.73
CA ILE A 138 5.67 -13.66 -1.60
C ILE A 138 6.24 -12.32 -2.05
N MET A 139 6.09 -12.04 -3.34
CA MET A 139 6.38 -10.73 -3.90
C MET A 139 5.08 -9.94 -4.03
N HIS A 140 4.97 -8.86 -3.25
CA HIS A 140 3.86 -7.93 -3.26
C HIS A 140 4.20 -6.72 -4.13
N ASN A 141 3.59 -6.65 -5.32
CA ASN A 141 3.76 -5.54 -6.25
C ASN A 141 2.58 -4.57 -6.16
N TYR A 142 2.90 -3.30 -5.97
CA TYR A 142 1.97 -2.18 -5.94
C TYR A 142 2.27 -1.26 -7.12
N TYR A 143 1.42 -1.30 -8.14
CA TYR A 143 1.50 -0.39 -9.28
C TYR A 143 0.71 0.86 -8.96
N VAL A 144 1.43 1.95 -8.70
CA VAL A 144 0.89 3.23 -8.24
C VAL A 144 0.92 4.23 -9.39
N LYS A 145 -0.24 4.78 -9.73
CA LYS A 145 -0.35 5.91 -10.67
C LYS A 145 -0.58 7.19 -9.86
N VAL A 146 0.44 8.04 -9.82
CA VAL A 146 0.43 9.30 -9.07
C VAL A 146 -0.14 10.40 -9.96
N VAL A 147 -1.20 11.06 -9.51
CA VAL A 147 -1.90 12.12 -10.24
C VAL A 147 -1.61 13.45 -9.54
N PRO A 148 -0.98 14.43 -10.20
CA PRO A 148 -0.86 15.78 -9.67
C PRO A 148 -2.24 16.39 -9.39
N THR A 149 -2.38 17.04 -8.25
CA THR A 149 -3.66 17.59 -7.79
C THR A 149 -3.47 18.99 -7.23
N SER A 150 -4.23 19.95 -7.74
CA SER A 150 -4.31 21.31 -7.24
C SER A 150 -5.62 21.48 -6.48
N TYR A 151 -5.55 21.87 -5.20
CA TYR A 151 -6.73 22.13 -4.37
C TYR A 151 -6.85 23.63 -4.09
N VAL A 152 -7.96 24.23 -4.49
CA VAL A 152 -8.27 25.64 -4.27
C VAL A 152 -9.29 25.76 -3.15
N SER A 153 -8.85 26.31 -2.02
CA SER A 153 -9.70 26.62 -0.87
C SER A 153 -10.63 27.81 -1.16
N MET A 154 -11.70 27.93 -0.36
CA MET A 154 -12.65 29.04 -0.43
C MET A 154 -12.03 30.44 -0.29
N ASP A 155 -10.89 30.54 0.40
CA ASP A 155 -10.11 31.78 0.60
C ASP A 155 -9.19 32.11 -0.59
N GLY A 156 -9.18 31.26 -1.64
CA GLY A 156 -8.34 31.40 -2.82
C GLY A 156 -6.94 30.81 -2.67
N ARG A 157 -6.60 30.21 -1.52
CA ARG A 157 -5.32 29.51 -1.35
C ARG A 157 -5.27 28.28 -2.24
N VAL A 158 -4.14 28.11 -2.94
CA VAL A 158 -3.88 26.97 -3.82
C VAL A 158 -2.85 26.07 -3.17
N GLU A 159 -3.23 24.81 -2.93
CA GLU A 159 -2.38 23.78 -2.37
C GLU A 159 -2.07 22.72 -3.44
N GLU A 160 -0.80 22.61 -3.81
CA GLU A 160 -0.33 21.63 -4.79
C GLU A 160 0.07 20.32 -4.09
N SER A 161 -0.52 19.22 -4.55
CA SER A 161 -0.35 17.90 -3.96
C SER A 161 -0.45 16.81 -5.03
N HIS A 162 -0.53 15.56 -4.59
CA HIS A 162 -0.74 14.40 -5.44
C HIS A 162 -1.77 13.48 -4.79
N GLN A 163 -2.57 12.84 -5.61
CA GLN A 163 -3.35 11.66 -5.24
C GLN A 163 -2.81 10.46 -6.00
N PHE A 164 -3.26 9.25 -5.65
CA PHE A 164 -2.88 8.08 -6.41
C PHE A 164 -3.98 7.05 -6.51
N SER A 165 -3.90 6.23 -7.55
CA SER A 165 -4.60 4.95 -7.64
C SER A 165 -3.58 3.82 -7.57
N VAL A 166 -4.04 2.63 -7.18
CA VAL A 166 -3.17 1.47 -7.01
C VAL A 166 -3.79 0.21 -7.59
N THR A 167 -2.96 -0.59 -8.23
CA THR A 167 -3.25 -1.98 -8.60
C THR A 167 -2.29 -2.88 -7.85
N THR A 168 -2.81 -3.87 -7.12
CA THR A 168 -2.02 -4.80 -6.32
C THR A 168 -1.90 -6.14 -7.02
N HIS A 169 -0.68 -6.69 -7.09
CA HIS A 169 -0.42 -8.02 -7.63
C HIS A 169 0.50 -8.78 -6.68
N ARG A 170 0.16 -10.05 -6.40
CA ARG A 170 0.96 -10.92 -5.53
C ARG A 170 1.51 -12.08 -6.34
N LYS A 171 2.77 -12.45 -6.13
CA LYS A 171 3.41 -13.61 -6.77
C LYS A 171 4.05 -14.49 -5.71
N ASP A 172 3.72 -15.78 -5.73
CA ASP A 172 4.41 -16.79 -4.94
C ASP A 172 5.73 -17.13 -5.64
N ILE A 173 6.85 -16.75 -5.02
CA ILE A 173 8.17 -16.93 -5.64
C ILE A 173 8.76 -18.32 -5.38
N ALA A 174 8.16 -19.13 -4.51
CA ALA A 174 8.57 -20.53 -4.36
C ALA A 174 8.28 -21.34 -5.63
N LYS A 175 7.37 -20.87 -6.49
CA LYS A 175 7.00 -21.48 -7.77
C LYS A 175 7.58 -20.76 -8.98
N VAL A 176 8.04 -19.51 -8.83
CA VAL A 176 8.47 -18.64 -9.91
C VAL A 176 9.69 -17.84 -9.44
N SER A 177 10.78 -17.83 -10.23
CA SER A 177 11.97 -17.05 -9.90
C SER A 177 11.63 -15.58 -9.63
N GLY A 178 12.10 -15.06 -8.48
CA GLY A 178 11.85 -13.70 -8.02
C GLY A 178 12.41 -13.48 -6.62
N ILE A 179 12.34 -12.23 -6.15
CA ILE A 179 12.76 -11.83 -4.81
C ILE A 179 11.50 -11.56 -3.99
N PRO A 180 11.33 -12.16 -2.80
CA PRO A 180 10.18 -11.89 -1.97
C PRO A 180 10.32 -10.47 -1.40
N GLY A 181 9.21 -9.74 -1.30
CA GLY A 181 9.26 -8.42 -0.71
C GLY A 181 8.07 -7.53 -1.03
N PHE A 182 8.20 -6.28 -0.62
CA PHE A 182 7.25 -5.20 -0.85
C PHE A 182 7.81 -4.28 -1.92
N VAL A 183 7.16 -4.17 -3.07
CA VAL A 183 7.66 -3.38 -4.21
C VAL A 183 6.60 -2.39 -4.66
N VAL A 184 6.91 -1.09 -4.58
CA VAL A 184 6.04 -0.02 -5.08
C VAL A 184 6.64 0.55 -6.35
N GLN A 185 5.93 0.37 -7.45
CA GLN A 185 6.28 0.91 -8.76
C GLN A 185 5.38 2.11 -9.00
N TYR A 186 5.95 3.31 -9.08
CA TYR A 186 5.21 4.56 -9.21
C TYR A 186 5.47 5.22 -10.55
N GLU A 187 4.42 5.81 -11.13
CA GLU A 187 4.48 6.58 -12.36
C GLU A 187 3.56 7.81 -12.25
N PHE A 188 4.05 8.96 -12.71
CA PHE A 188 3.29 10.20 -12.69
C PHE A 188 2.39 10.33 -13.92
N SER A 189 1.11 10.61 -13.70
CA SER A 189 0.14 10.92 -14.74
C SER A 189 0.49 12.26 -15.40
N PRO A 190 0.38 12.37 -16.74
CA PRO A 190 0.52 13.65 -17.44
C PRO A 190 -0.70 14.57 -17.24
N LEU A 191 -1.80 14.06 -16.66
CA LEU A 191 -3.01 14.81 -16.38
C LEU A 191 -3.04 15.27 -14.92
N MET A 192 -3.45 16.51 -14.71
CA MET A 192 -3.65 17.12 -13.40
C MET A 192 -5.15 17.26 -13.09
N VAL A 193 -5.53 17.00 -11.83
CA VAL A 193 -6.88 17.24 -11.32
C VAL A 193 -6.90 18.54 -10.52
N ARG A 194 -7.90 19.40 -10.78
CA ARG A 194 -8.12 20.63 -10.02
C ARG A 194 -9.42 20.54 -9.24
N TYR A 195 -9.32 20.61 -7.92
CA TYR A 195 -10.48 20.73 -7.03
C TYR A 195 -10.67 22.19 -6.63
N GLU A 196 -11.90 22.68 -6.77
CA GLU A 196 -12.29 24.00 -6.28
C GLU A 196 -13.36 23.84 -5.21
N GLU A 197 -13.05 24.28 -4.01
CA GLU A 197 -14.04 24.35 -2.95
C GLU A 197 -15.04 25.46 -3.29
N ARG A 198 -16.33 25.12 -3.31
CA ARG A 198 -17.41 26.08 -3.56
C ARG A 198 -18.47 25.96 -2.48
N ARG A 199 -18.81 27.10 -1.89
CA ARG A 199 -19.97 27.27 -1.02
C ARG A 199 -21.25 27.24 -1.86
N GLN A 200 -22.27 26.55 -1.37
CA GLN A 200 -23.62 26.74 -1.92
C GLN A 200 -24.18 28.11 -1.54
N HIS A 201 -24.80 28.80 -2.49
CA HIS A 201 -25.39 30.11 -2.24
C HIS A 201 -26.66 29.97 -1.39
N LEU A 202 -26.90 30.92 -0.49
CA LEU A 202 -28.12 30.96 0.33
C LEU A 202 -29.39 31.05 -0.53
N ILE A 203 -29.28 31.59 -1.74
CA ILE A 203 -30.38 31.66 -2.71
C ILE A 203 -30.86 30.24 -3.08
N THR A 204 -29.94 29.29 -3.28
CA THR A 204 -30.32 27.89 -3.58
C THR A 204 -31.15 27.31 -2.44
N PHE A 205 -30.74 27.56 -1.18
CA PHE A 205 -31.51 27.14 -0.02
C PHE A 205 -32.90 27.79 0.03
N LEU A 206 -33.00 29.10 -0.18
CA LEU A 206 -34.27 29.82 -0.16
C LEU A 206 -35.21 29.36 -1.27
N VAL A 207 -34.69 29.15 -2.48
CA VAL A 207 -35.45 28.60 -3.61
C VAL A 207 -35.98 27.21 -3.27
N SER A 208 -35.12 26.33 -2.71
CA SER A 208 -35.56 25.01 -2.24
C SER A 208 -36.61 25.08 -1.14
N LEU A 209 -36.49 26.00 -0.19
CA LEU A 209 -37.46 26.19 0.89
C LEU A 209 -38.83 26.64 0.35
N CYS A 210 -38.84 27.64 -0.53
CA CYS A 210 -40.06 28.10 -1.19
C CYS A 210 -40.71 26.99 -2.01
N ALA A 211 -39.91 26.18 -2.74
CA ALA A 211 -40.42 25.05 -3.50
C ALA A 211 -41.10 24.00 -2.61
N ILE A 212 -40.52 23.70 -1.43
CA ILE A 212 -41.10 22.77 -0.47
C ILE A 212 -42.43 23.33 0.09
N ILE A 213 -42.45 24.58 0.55
CA ILE A 213 -43.65 25.21 1.12
C ILE A 213 -44.77 25.30 0.07
N GLY A 214 -44.43 25.76 -1.15
CA GLY A 214 -45.38 25.84 -2.26
C GLY A 214 -45.91 24.46 -2.63
N GLY A 215 -45.04 23.44 -2.69
CA GLY A 215 -45.44 22.06 -2.97
C GLY A 215 -46.44 21.52 -1.94
N VAL A 216 -46.20 21.75 -0.64
CA VAL A 216 -47.11 21.33 0.44
C VAL A 216 -48.46 22.01 0.31
N PHE A 217 -48.51 23.33 0.10
CA PHE A 217 -49.76 24.07 -0.07
C PHE A 217 -50.55 23.59 -1.29
N THR A 218 -49.88 23.36 -2.42
CA THR A 218 -50.52 22.91 -3.66
C THR A 218 -51.14 21.53 -3.49
N VAL A 219 -50.43 20.60 -2.84
CA VAL A 219 -50.95 19.25 -2.54
C VAL A 219 -52.13 19.32 -1.56
N ALA A 220 -52.02 20.12 -0.50
CA ALA A 220 -53.12 20.28 0.47
C ALA A 220 -54.39 20.83 -0.20
N GLN A 221 -54.26 21.84 -1.07
CA GLN A 221 -55.38 22.45 -1.77
C GLN A 221 -56.01 21.51 -2.81
N LEU A 222 -55.21 20.68 -3.48
CA LEU A 222 -55.71 19.66 -4.38
C LEU A 222 -56.55 18.61 -3.63
N ILE A 223 -56.07 18.15 -2.46
CA ILE A 223 -56.79 17.20 -1.62
C ILE A 223 -58.10 17.81 -1.11
N ASP A 224 -58.06 19.04 -0.59
CA ASP A 224 -59.27 19.73 -0.09
C ASP A 224 -60.33 19.89 -1.20
N THR A 225 -59.91 20.34 -2.38
CA THR A 225 -60.78 20.50 -3.55
C THR A 225 -61.40 19.16 -3.97
N MET A 226 -60.61 18.08 -4.00
CA MET A 226 -61.10 16.72 -4.30
C MET A 226 -62.15 16.25 -3.30
N ILE A 227 -61.90 16.44 -2.00
CA ILE A 227 -62.81 16.04 -0.93
C ILE A 227 -64.11 16.84 -1.00
N TYR A 228 -64.02 18.17 -1.16
CA TYR A 228 -65.18 19.06 -1.24
C TYR A 228 -66.07 18.77 -2.45
N HIS A 229 -65.50 18.54 -3.63
CA HIS A 229 -66.28 18.17 -4.81
C HIS A 229 -66.90 16.78 -4.68
N SER A 230 -66.16 15.83 -4.10
CA SER A 230 -66.67 14.47 -3.87
C SER A 230 -67.83 14.46 -2.87
N SER A 231 -67.72 15.18 -1.76
CA SER A 231 -68.79 15.27 -0.75
C SER A 231 -70.06 15.92 -1.32
N ARG A 232 -69.93 17.02 -2.06
CA ARG A 232 -71.09 17.68 -2.72
C ARG A 232 -71.74 16.81 -3.79
N VAL A 233 -70.97 16.04 -4.55
CA VAL A 233 -71.54 15.10 -5.54
C VAL A 233 -72.28 13.97 -4.84
N ILE A 234 -71.75 13.46 -3.73
CA ILE A 234 -72.41 12.44 -2.90
C ILE A 234 -73.69 13.00 -2.27
N GLU A 235 -73.64 14.18 -1.64
CA GLU A 235 -74.83 14.85 -1.08
C GLU A 235 -75.89 15.10 -2.15
N LYS A 236 -75.50 15.57 -3.34
CA LYS A 236 -76.44 15.81 -4.44
C LYS A 236 -77.03 14.50 -4.99
N LYS A 237 -76.29 13.40 -4.97
CA LYS A 237 -76.80 12.05 -5.33
C LYS A 237 -77.74 11.50 -4.24
N LEU A 238 -77.43 11.72 -2.97
CA LEU A 238 -78.29 11.41 -1.81
C LEU A 238 -79.61 12.20 -1.87
N SER A 239 -79.56 13.51 -2.10
CA SER A 239 -80.75 14.37 -2.15
C SER A 239 -81.67 14.07 -3.35
N LEU A 240 -81.14 13.46 -4.40
CA LEU A 240 -81.90 13.05 -5.58
C LEU A 240 -82.41 11.59 -5.48
N ASN A 241 -82.25 10.90 -4.35
CA ASN A 241 -82.65 9.50 -4.14
C ASN A 241 -82.15 8.52 -5.22
N LYS A 242 -81.00 8.83 -5.85
CA LYS A 242 -80.37 8.00 -6.89
C LYS A 242 -79.25 7.11 -6.35
N LEU A 243 -79.42 6.61 -5.12
CA LEU A 243 -78.56 5.57 -4.54
C LEU A 243 -79.35 4.26 -4.52
N GLY A 244 -79.57 3.76 -5.73
CA GLY A 244 -79.97 2.40 -6.08
C GLY A 244 -79.22 2.03 -7.35
#